data_AF-A0A3D1VQA2-F1
#
_entry.id   AF-A0A3D1VQA2-F1
#
_cell.length_a   1.000
_cell.length_b   1.000
_cell.length_c   1.000
_cell.angle_alpha   90.00
_cell.angle_beta   90.00
_cell.angle_gamma   90.00
#
_symmetry.space_group_name_H-M   'P 1'
#
loop_
_entity.id
_entity.type
_entity.pdbx_description
1 polymer ?
#
loop_
_entity_poly.entity_id
_entity_poly.type
_entity_poly.pdbx_seq_one_letter_code
_entity_poly.pdbx_strand_id
1 'polypeptide(L)'
;MIDFIMQSSLEKIFVDQTVFKPEFTKASVLRGEEFAFQIAYKARTQVWRYCSVVVESELKKNIELYRVDNVPSLAPVYIDRKDNDYIKTTPGLFPDVLSKMDEPIVFAYPLSWSSLWVNVKVPQNAKKGIHTIKLIFDNPALNIHVEKVFTLNVIPAALPKQNLIVTQWFH
;
A
#
# COMPACT_ATOMS: atom_id res chain seq x y z
N MET A 1 -10.34 9.60 14.28
CA MET A 1 -11.21 9.81 13.11
C MET A 1 -10.98 8.74 12.06
N ILE A 2 -9.72 8.42 11.73
CA ILE A 2 -9.32 7.26 10.91
C ILE A 2 -8.14 6.57 11.61
N ASP A 3 -8.16 5.24 11.71
CA ASP A 3 -7.00 4.39 11.97
C ASP A 3 -6.12 4.36 10.73
N PHE A 4 -4.80 4.43 10.92
CA PHE A 4 -3.84 4.59 9.84
C PHE A 4 -2.55 3.85 10.23
N ILE A 5 -2.23 2.76 9.54
CA ILE A 5 -1.11 1.87 9.89
C ILE A 5 -0.28 1.63 8.62
N MET A 6 1.01 1.95 8.67
CA MET A 6 1.93 1.64 7.55
C MET A 6 2.38 0.19 7.61
N GLN A 7 2.34 -0.50 6.47
CA GLN A 7 2.73 -1.90 6.31
C GLN A 7 3.62 -2.07 5.09
N SER A 8 4.39 -3.17 5.08
CA SER A 8 5.15 -3.58 3.90
C SER A 8 4.21 -3.87 2.73
N SER A 9 4.70 -3.66 1.51
CA SER A 9 4.01 -4.09 0.28
C SER A 9 3.81 -5.61 0.19
N LEU A 10 4.55 -6.38 0.98
CA LEU A 10 4.44 -7.84 1.06
C LEU A 10 3.26 -8.32 1.91
N GLU A 11 2.67 -7.46 2.75
CA GLU A 11 1.55 -7.83 3.60
C GLU A 11 0.23 -7.79 2.82
N LYS A 12 -0.67 -8.72 3.15
CA LYS A 12 -2.06 -8.73 2.66
C LYS A 12 -2.98 -8.20 3.76
N ILE A 13 -3.50 -6.99 3.56
CA ILE A 13 -4.42 -6.35 4.51
C ILE A 13 -5.85 -6.78 4.19
N PHE A 14 -6.35 -7.78 4.89
CA PHE A 14 -7.72 -8.24 4.72
C PHE A 14 -8.72 -7.27 5.37
N VAL A 15 -9.95 -7.26 4.85
CA VAL A 15 -11.04 -6.44 5.40
C VAL A 15 -11.30 -6.72 6.89
N ASP A 16 -11.07 -7.96 7.33
CA ASP A 16 -11.26 -8.47 8.68
C ASP A 16 -9.96 -8.57 9.49
N GLN A 17 -8.89 -7.89 9.08
CA GLN A 17 -7.59 -7.93 9.77
C GLN A 17 -7.72 -7.56 11.26
N THR A 18 -7.21 -8.43 12.13
CA THR A 18 -7.19 -8.23 13.59
C THR A 18 -5.80 -7.96 14.15
N VAL A 19 -4.76 -8.48 13.50
CA VAL A 19 -3.37 -8.35 13.93
C VAL A 19 -2.54 -7.80 12.77
N PHE A 20 -1.77 -6.74 13.03
CA PHE A 20 -0.83 -6.17 12.07
C PHE A 20 0.59 -6.54 12.43
N LYS A 21 1.47 -6.57 11.43
CA LYS A 21 2.91 -6.56 11.69
C LYS A 21 3.32 -5.21 12.28
N PRO A 22 4.51 -5.12 12.91
CA PRO A 22 5.06 -3.83 13.32
C PRO A 22 5.06 -2.84 12.17
N GLU A 23 4.84 -1.56 12.47
CA GLU A 23 4.74 -0.55 11.43
C GLU A 23 6.00 -0.48 10.57
N PHE A 24 5.79 -0.50 9.26
CA PHE A 24 6.84 -0.41 8.27
C PHE A 24 6.99 1.06 7.83
N THR A 25 7.91 1.78 8.47
CA THR A 25 8.03 3.25 8.32
C THR A 25 9.29 3.70 7.58
N LYS A 26 10.18 2.76 7.23
CA LYS A 26 11.43 3.09 6.55
C LYS A 26 11.95 1.95 5.69
N ALA A 27 12.64 2.30 4.62
CA ALA A 27 13.35 1.37 3.75
C ALA A 27 14.56 2.05 3.08
N SER A 28 15.38 1.26 2.39
CA SER A 28 16.43 1.76 1.49
C SER A 28 16.19 1.21 0.09
N VAL A 29 16.56 1.99 -0.92
CA VAL A 29 16.36 1.69 -2.35
C VAL A 29 17.56 2.11 -3.17
N LEU A 30 17.78 1.45 -4.30
CA LEU A 30 18.72 1.86 -5.31
C LEU A 30 18.11 2.94 -6.23
N ARG A 31 18.96 3.65 -6.96
CA ARG A 31 18.53 4.53 -8.06
C ARG A 31 17.97 3.67 -9.19
N GLY A 32 16.81 4.05 -9.74
CA GLY A 32 16.15 3.28 -10.81
C GLY A 32 15.33 2.09 -10.31
N GLU A 33 15.27 1.85 -9.00
CA GLU A 33 14.42 0.83 -8.38
C GLU A 33 12.97 1.31 -8.26
N GLU A 34 12.03 0.39 -8.41
CA GLU A 34 10.62 0.63 -8.09
C GLU A 34 10.33 0.04 -6.71
N PHE A 35 9.84 0.88 -5.80
CA PHE A 35 9.63 0.52 -4.41
C PHE A 35 8.19 0.80 -4.00
N ALA A 36 7.62 -0.08 -3.18
CA ALA A 36 6.26 0.11 -2.69
C ALA A 36 6.10 -0.21 -1.20
N PHE A 37 5.13 0.46 -0.60
CA PHE A 37 4.60 0.16 0.73
C PHE A 37 3.09 0.42 0.74
N GLN A 38 2.42 0.07 1.84
CA GLN A 38 0.98 0.20 1.97
C GLN A 38 0.59 0.98 3.23
N ILE A 39 -0.60 1.58 3.19
CA ILE A 39 -1.29 2.10 4.37
C ILE A 39 -2.59 1.33 4.54
N ALA A 40 -2.72 0.61 5.64
CA ALA A 40 -4.02 0.14 6.12
C ALA A 40 -4.77 1.30 6.78
N TYR A 41 -6.04 1.48 6.43
CA TYR A 41 -6.87 2.50 7.05
C TYR A 41 -8.30 2.04 7.31
N LYS A 42 -8.91 2.57 8.36
CA LYS A 42 -10.25 2.21 8.85
C LYS A 42 -10.89 3.39 9.59
N ALA A 43 -12.20 3.59 9.51
CA ALA A 43 -12.84 4.65 10.28
C ALA A 43 -12.99 4.23 11.76
N ARG A 44 -12.71 5.14 12.70
CA ARG A 44 -12.96 4.93 14.15
C ARG A 44 -14.38 5.33 14.58
N THR A 45 -15.22 5.73 13.62
CA THR A 45 -16.56 6.29 13.86
C THR A 45 -17.63 5.25 13.56
N GLN A 46 -18.90 5.54 13.88
CA GLN A 46 -20.02 4.62 13.56
C GLN A 46 -20.44 4.68 12.07
N VAL A 47 -20.04 5.74 11.36
CA VAL A 47 -20.31 5.91 9.93
C VAL A 47 -19.00 6.03 9.16
N TRP A 48 -19.04 5.76 7.85
CA TRP A 48 -17.88 5.87 6.97
C TRP A 48 -17.37 7.31 6.89
N ARG A 49 -16.14 7.47 6.40
CA ARG A 49 -15.50 8.77 6.13
C ARG A 49 -14.88 8.75 4.75
N TYR A 50 -14.76 9.91 4.12
CA TYR A 50 -13.97 10.09 2.92
C TYR A 50 -12.95 11.20 3.12
N CYS A 51 -11.80 11.04 2.48
CA CYS A 51 -10.68 11.98 2.56
C CYS A 51 -10.03 12.13 1.19
N SER A 52 -9.53 13.32 0.89
CA SER A 52 -8.48 13.43 -0.13
C SER A 52 -7.17 12.90 0.44
N VAL A 53 -6.32 12.37 -0.42
CA VAL A 53 -4.97 11.94 -0.07
C VAL A 53 -3.97 12.90 -0.69
N VAL A 54 -3.15 13.49 0.15
CA VAL A 54 -2.08 14.39 -0.28
C VAL A 54 -0.73 13.75 0.01
N VAL A 55 0.16 13.81 -1.00
CA VAL A 55 1.56 13.39 -0.90
C VAL A 55 2.43 14.64 -0.86
N GLU A 56 3.25 14.75 0.18
CA GLU A 56 4.33 15.74 0.29
C GLU A 56 5.69 15.02 0.29
N SER A 57 6.49 15.24 -0.74
CA SER A 57 7.83 14.65 -0.89
C SER A 57 8.61 15.33 -2.01
N GLU A 58 9.94 15.35 -1.91
CA GLU A 58 10.82 15.66 -3.07
C GLU A 58 10.60 14.66 -4.23
N LEU A 59 10.14 13.44 -3.92
CA LEU A 59 9.85 12.38 -4.90
C LEU A 59 8.40 12.40 -5.43
N LYS A 60 7.57 13.40 -5.06
CA LYS A 60 6.12 13.41 -5.34
C LYS A 60 5.75 13.08 -6.80
N LYS A 61 6.49 13.61 -7.78
CA LYS A 61 6.23 13.39 -9.22
C LYS A 61 6.43 11.93 -9.67
N ASN A 62 7.13 11.15 -8.85
CA ASN A 62 7.46 9.74 -9.07
C ASN A 62 6.62 8.79 -8.21
N ILE A 63 5.66 9.33 -7.46
CA ILE A 63 4.78 8.56 -6.59
C ILE A 63 3.44 8.37 -7.29
N GLU A 64 3.02 7.12 -7.39
CA GLU A 64 1.69 6.73 -7.86
C GLU A 64 0.93 6.07 -6.71
N LEU A 65 -0.36 6.41 -6.62
CA LEU A 65 -1.24 5.87 -5.60
C LEU A 65 -2.22 4.89 -6.24
N TYR A 66 -2.46 3.78 -5.56
CA TYR A 66 -3.42 2.77 -5.98
C TYR A 66 -4.29 2.37 -4.80
N ARG A 67 -5.58 2.19 -5.05
CA ARG A 67 -6.46 1.50 -4.10
C ARG A 67 -6.20 0.00 -4.25
N VAL A 68 -6.05 -0.70 -3.14
CA VAL A 68 -5.99 -2.17 -3.13
C VAL A 68 -7.42 -2.69 -3.04
N ASP A 69 -7.97 -3.07 -4.18
CA ASP A 69 -9.31 -3.61 -4.32
C ASP A 69 -9.37 -5.09 -3.97
N ASN A 70 -10.50 -5.48 -3.42
CA ASN A 70 -10.73 -6.84 -2.95
C ASN A 70 -11.50 -7.66 -3.99
N VAL A 71 -11.06 -8.90 -4.20
CA VAL A 71 -11.69 -9.86 -5.10
C VAL A 71 -12.32 -11.00 -4.27
N PRO A 72 -13.55 -11.44 -4.58
CA PRO A 72 -14.14 -12.59 -3.91
C PRO A 72 -13.45 -13.90 -4.32
N SER A 73 -13.14 -14.74 -3.35
CA SER A 73 -12.66 -16.12 -3.56
C SER A 73 -13.48 -17.10 -2.73
N LEU A 74 -14.18 -18.01 -3.43
CA LEU A 74 -14.99 -19.06 -2.82
C LEU A 74 -14.21 -20.36 -2.58
N ALA A 75 -13.08 -20.54 -3.27
CA ALA A 75 -12.24 -21.73 -3.19
C ALA A 75 -10.76 -21.32 -3.01
N PRO A 76 -10.39 -20.74 -1.85
CA PRO A 76 -9.02 -20.26 -1.62
C PRO A 76 -8.02 -21.40 -1.40
N VAL A 77 -8.50 -22.62 -1.10
CA VAL A 77 -7.65 -23.78 -0.77
C VAL A 77 -8.30 -25.08 -1.23
N TYR A 78 -7.46 -26.03 -1.63
CA TYR A 78 -7.84 -27.43 -1.78
C TYR A 78 -7.65 -28.16 -0.44
N ILE A 79 -8.73 -28.74 0.10
CA ILE A 79 -8.73 -29.29 1.46
C ILE A 79 -7.68 -30.40 1.65
N ASP A 80 -7.45 -31.21 0.61
CA ASP A 80 -6.48 -32.31 0.58
C ASP A 80 -5.04 -31.86 0.27
N ARG A 81 -4.83 -30.59 -0.10
CA ARG A 81 -3.55 -30.05 -0.61
C ARG A 81 -3.30 -28.64 -0.07
N LYS A 82 -3.29 -28.51 1.25
CA LYS A 82 -2.89 -27.26 1.93
C LYS A 82 -1.55 -27.43 2.65
N ASP A 83 -0.74 -26.39 2.64
CA ASP A 83 0.48 -26.28 3.43
C ASP A 83 0.35 -25.18 4.51
N ASN A 84 1.45 -24.92 5.21
CA ASN A 84 1.48 -23.94 6.30
C ASN A 84 1.71 -22.50 5.82
N ASP A 85 1.99 -22.27 4.54
CA ASP A 85 2.28 -20.94 3.97
C ASP A 85 1.02 -20.25 3.41
N TYR A 86 -0.14 -20.92 3.48
CA TYR A 86 -1.42 -20.30 3.17
C TYR A 86 -1.71 -19.11 4.09
N ILE A 87 -1.87 -17.94 3.48
CA ILE A 87 -2.22 -16.70 4.19
C ILE A 87 -3.66 -16.76 4.74
N LYS A 88 -4.59 -17.35 3.99
CA LYS A 88 -5.99 -17.53 4.39
C LYS A 88 -6.58 -18.76 3.70
N THR A 89 -7.31 -19.57 4.45
CA THR A 89 -7.93 -20.82 3.96
C THR A 89 -9.46 -20.78 3.97
N THR A 90 -10.05 -19.69 4.46
CA THR A 90 -11.51 -19.48 4.46
C THR A 90 -11.95 -18.63 3.26
N PRO A 91 -13.09 -18.95 2.64
CA PRO A 91 -13.69 -18.10 1.60
C PRO A 91 -13.88 -16.65 2.07
N GLY A 92 -13.76 -15.71 1.15
CA GLY A 92 -13.94 -14.29 1.47
C GLY A 92 -13.37 -13.34 0.44
N LEU A 93 -13.14 -12.10 0.88
CA LEU A 93 -12.56 -11.02 0.08
C LEU A 93 -11.04 -10.99 0.25
N PHE A 94 -10.31 -11.00 -0.86
CA PHE A 94 -8.85 -11.01 -0.91
C PHE A 94 -8.30 -9.73 -1.54
N PRO A 95 -7.34 -9.03 -0.89
CA PRO A 95 -6.78 -7.78 -1.42
C PRO A 95 -5.77 -8.09 -2.53
N ASP A 96 -6.12 -7.77 -3.78
CA ASP A 96 -5.34 -8.21 -4.94
C ASP A 96 -5.21 -7.18 -6.07
N VAL A 97 -6.32 -6.50 -6.42
CA VAL A 97 -6.33 -5.61 -7.59
C VAL A 97 -5.77 -4.23 -7.20
N LEU A 98 -4.74 -3.76 -7.92
CA LEU A 98 -4.24 -2.39 -7.79
C LEU A 98 -4.95 -1.46 -8.77
N SER A 99 -5.91 -0.69 -8.27
CA SER A 99 -6.66 0.30 -9.05
C SER A 99 -5.99 1.66 -8.96
N LYS A 100 -5.40 2.13 -10.06
CA LYS A 100 -4.71 3.43 -10.12
C LYS A 100 -5.65 4.57 -9.75
N MET A 101 -5.16 5.52 -8.95
CA MET A 101 -5.93 6.67 -8.48
C MET A 101 -5.44 7.95 -9.17
N ASP A 102 -6.22 8.48 -10.11
CA ASP A 102 -5.93 9.77 -10.75
C ASP A 102 -6.35 10.95 -9.86
N GLU A 103 -7.50 10.81 -9.19
CA GLU A 103 -7.97 11.71 -8.13
C GLU A 103 -8.00 10.94 -6.80
N PRO A 104 -7.06 11.19 -5.89
CA PRO A 104 -6.85 10.27 -4.79
C PRO A 104 -7.82 10.56 -3.63
N ILE A 105 -9.06 10.09 -3.77
CA ILE A 105 -10.07 10.09 -2.72
C ILE A 105 -10.19 8.67 -2.15
N VAL A 106 -10.16 8.53 -0.83
CA VAL A 106 -10.31 7.25 -0.12
C VAL A 106 -11.57 7.23 0.72
N PHE A 107 -12.15 6.04 0.88
CA PHE A 107 -13.31 5.79 1.75
C PHE A 107 -12.89 4.86 2.89
N ALA A 108 -12.92 5.38 4.11
CA ALA A 108 -12.65 4.62 5.33
C ALA A 108 -13.97 4.10 5.92
N TYR A 109 -14.06 2.79 6.09
CA TYR A 109 -15.25 2.13 6.64
C TYR A 109 -15.01 1.74 8.10
N PRO A 110 -16.06 1.70 8.94
CA PRO A 110 -15.88 1.49 10.38
C PRO A 110 -15.65 0.05 10.79
N LEU A 111 -16.02 -0.91 9.94
CA LEU A 111 -15.93 -2.34 10.24
C LEU A 111 -14.91 -3.08 9.38
N SER A 112 -14.43 -2.47 8.30
CA SER A 112 -13.47 -3.07 7.38
C SER A 112 -12.22 -2.23 7.21
N TRP A 113 -11.09 -2.91 7.12
CA TRP A 113 -9.85 -2.29 6.66
C TRP A 113 -9.86 -2.10 5.14
N SER A 114 -9.32 -0.98 4.72
CA SER A 114 -8.98 -0.67 3.33
C SER A 114 -7.47 -0.47 3.23
N SER A 115 -6.90 -0.62 2.04
CA SER A 115 -5.47 -0.37 1.81
C SER A 115 -5.23 0.60 0.66
N LEU A 116 -4.27 1.50 0.88
CA LEU A 116 -3.72 2.40 -0.11
C LEU A 116 -2.28 1.94 -0.40
N TRP A 117 -2.02 1.56 -1.65
CA TRP A 117 -0.70 1.21 -2.12
C TRP A 117 0.01 2.45 -2.63
N VAL A 118 1.25 2.63 -2.17
CA VAL A 118 2.10 3.77 -2.51
C VAL A 118 3.29 3.24 -3.28
N ASN A 119 3.30 3.52 -4.58
CA ASN A 119 4.36 3.09 -5.48
C ASN A 119 5.32 4.25 -5.78
N VAL A 120 6.62 4.01 -5.65
CA VAL A 120 7.68 5.00 -5.84
C VAL A 120 8.61 4.54 -6.95
N LYS A 121 8.52 5.19 -8.11
CA LYS A 121 9.40 4.95 -9.26
C LYS A 121 10.67 5.78 -9.13
N VAL A 122 11.65 5.29 -8.36
CA VAL A 122 12.85 6.06 -8.00
C VAL A 122 13.66 6.41 -9.26
N PRO A 123 13.87 7.70 -9.59
CA PRO A 123 14.65 8.07 -10.76
C PRO A 123 16.09 7.52 -10.73
N GLN A 124 16.66 7.20 -11.89
CA GLN A 124 18.08 6.80 -11.99
C GLN A 124 19.04 7.91 -11.52
N ASN A 125 18.62 9.16 -11.63
CA ASN A 125 19.38 10.33 -11.18
C ASN A 125 18.90 10.87 -9.81
N ALA A 126 18.13 10.08 -9.04
CA ALA A 126 17.62 10.51 -7.75
C ALA A 126 18.75 10.98 -6.82
N LYS A 127 18.47 12.06 -6.08
CA LYS A 127 19.37 12.60 -5.05
C LYS A 127 19.60 11.52 -3.99
N LYS A 128 20.86 11.28 -3.63
CA LYS A 128 21.21 10.27 -2.62
C LYS A 128 20.78 10.73 -1.21
N GLY A 129 20.57 9.78 -0.32
CA GLY A 129 20.27 10.02 1.08
C GLY A 129 18.78 9.89 1.41
N ILE A 130 18.39 10.45 2.54
CA ILE A 130 17.06 10.27 3.12
C ILE A 130 16.05 11.22 2.45
N HIS A 131 14.95 10.64 1.96
CA HIS A 131 13.75 11.33 1.49
C HIS A 131 12.59 11.01 2.42
N THR A 132 11.77 12.01 2.72
CA THR A 132 10.50 11.81 3.43
C THR A 132 9.35 11.76 2.44
N ILE A 133 8.44 10.82 2.67
CA ILE A 133 7.16 10.72 1.96
C ILE A 133 6.08 10.87 3.01
N LYS A 134 5.52 12.08 3.12
CA LYS A 134 4.40 12.33 4.02
C LYS A 134 3.09 12.09 3.27
N LEU A 135 2.24 11.25 3.85
CA LEU A 135 0.92 10.94 3.36
C LEU A 135 -0.11 11.48 4.32
N ILE A 136 -1.03 12.30 3.80
CA ILE A 136 -2.01 13.05 4.58
C ILE A 136 -3.39 12.65 4.08
N PHE A 137 -4.26 12.20 4.97
CA PHE A 137 -5.69 12.05 4.72
C PHE A 137 -6.41 13.25 5.30
N ASP A 138 -7.01 14.06 4.43
CA ASP A 138 -7.59 15.34 4.80
C ASP A 138 -9.07 15.44 4.39
N ASN A 139 -9.89 15.96 5.29
CA ASN A 139 -11.25 16.40 5.00
C ASN A 139 -11.65 17.48 6.03
N PRO A 140 -11.52 18.77 5.68
CA PRO A 140 -11.82 19.87 6.59
C PRO A 140 -13.29 19.90 7.05
N ALA A 141 -14.23 19.56 6.16
CA ALA A 141 -15.66 19.55 6.47
C ALA A 141 -16.04 18.51 7.53
N LEU A 142 -15.27 17.43 7.63
CA LEU A 142 -15.43 16.38 8.63
C LEU A 142 -14.41 16.48 9.77
N ASN A 143 -13.62 17.56 9.82
CA ASN A 143 -12.51 17.79 10.75
C ASN A 143 -11.46 16.66 10.76
N ILE A 144 -11.22 16.02 9.60
CA ILE A 144 -10.24 14.95 9.47
C ILE A 144 -8.91 15.53 8.99
N HIS A 145 -7.87 15.27 9.76
CA HIS A 145 -6.49 15.43 9.33
C HIS A 145 -5.65 14.35 10.01
N VAL A 146 -5.16 13.38 9.24
CA VAL A 146 -4.29 12.31 9.74
C VAL A 146 -3.12 12.17 8.79
N GLU A 147 -1.90 12.19 9.32
CA GLU A 147 -0.68 12.10 8.52
C GLU A 147 0.29 11.06 9.08
N LYS A 148 1.08 10.47 8.18
CA LYS A 148 2.27 9.69 8.53
C LYS A 148 3.40 9.91 7.55
N VAL A 149 4.62 9.72 8.03
CA VAL A 149 5.85 9.89 7.25
C VAL A 149 6.52 8.53 7.05
N PHE A 150 6.77 8.20 5.80
CA PHE A 150 7.65 7.11 5.41
C PHE A 150 9.04 7.67 5.07
N THR A 151 10.10 7.01 5.55
CA THR A 151 11.49 7.42 5.32
C THR A 151 12.15 6.51 4.30
N LEU A 152 12.50 7.04 3.13
CA LEU A 152 13.13 6.30 2.04
C LEU A 152 14.58 6.74 1.85
N ASN A 153 15.55 5.87 2.12
CA ASN A 153 16.96 6.15 1.89
C ASN A 153 17.39 5.71 0.48
N VAL A 154 17.71 6.66 -0.38
CA VAL A 154 18.21 6.40 -1.74
C VAL A 154 19.73 6.19 -1.69
N ILE A 155 20.13 4.96 -1.93
CA ILE A 155 21.53 4.54 -2.05
C ILE A 155 22.06 5.01 -3.41
N PRO A 156 23.25 5.64 -3.49
CA PRO A 156 23.81 6.18 -4.74
C PRO A 156 24.35 5.10 -5.70
N ALA A 157 23.75 3.91 -5.72
CA ALA A 157 24.03 2.84 -6.68
C ALA A 157 22.82 2.67 -7.61
N ALA A 158 23.06 2.47 -8.90
CA ALA A 158 22.02 2.28 -9.89
C ALA A 158 21.63 0.79 -9.98
N LEU A 159 20.34 0.51 -9.91
CA LEU A 159 19.81 -0.80 -10.26
C LEU A 159 20.00 -0.97 -11.78
N PRO A 160 20.76 -1.98 -12.24
CA PRO A 160 20.92 -2.24 -13.66
C PRO A 160 19.59 -2.64 -14.28
N LYS A 161 19.46 -2.43 -15.59
CA LYS A 161 18.27 -2.85 -16.34
C LYS A 161 18.04 -4.35 -16.12
N GLN A 162 16.81 -4.72 -15.77
CA GLN A 162 16.42 -6.11 -15.57
C GLN A 162 16.50 -6.88 -16.90
N ASN A 163 17.21 -8.01 -16.88
CA ASN A 163 17.38 -8.92 -18.01
C ASN A 163 16.73 -10.30 -17.75
N LEU A 164 16.15 -10.51 -16.57
CA LEU A 164 15.42 -11.74 -16.25
C LEU A 164 14.27 -11.93 -17.24
N ILE A 165 14.31 -13.06 -17.94
CA ILE A 165 13.25 -13.45 -18.85
C ILE A 165 12.05 -13.88 -18.00
N VAL A 166 10.93 -13.20 -18.19
CA VAL A 166 9.65 -13.55 -17.57
C VAL A 166 8.76 -14.17 -18.64
N THR A 167 8.29 -15.39 -18.38
CA THR A 167 7.33 -16.09 -19.25
C THR A 167 6.01 -16.23 -18.50
N GLN A 168 4.93 -15.75 -19.11
CA GLN A 168 3.57 -15.93 -18.61
C GLN A 168 2.79 -16.74 -19.64
N TRP A 169 2.02 -17.73 -19.20
CA TRP A 169 1.13 -18.49 -20.07
C TRP A 169 -0.17 -17.72 -20.22
N PHE A 170 -0.48 -17.34 -21.46
CA PHE A 170 -1.74 -16.70 -21.79
C PHE A 170 -2.76 -17.79 -22.09
N HIS A 171 -3.95 -17.68 -21.49
CA HIS A 171 -5.09 -18.58 -21.67
C HIS A 171 -6.22 -17.87 -22.40
#